data_AF-A0A429MME2-F1
#
_entry.id   AF-A0A429MME2-F1
#
_cell.length_a   1.000
_cell.length_b   1.000
_cell.length_c   1.000
_cell.angle_alpha   90.00
_cell.angle_beta   90.00
_cell.angle_gamma   90.00
#
_symmetry.space_group_name_H-M   'P 1'
#
loop_
_entity.id
_entity.type
_entity.pdbx_description
1 polymer ?
#
loop_
_entity_poly.entity_id
_entity_poly.type
_entity_poly.pdbx_seq_one_letter_code
_entity_poly.pdbx_strand_id
1 'polypeptide(L)'
;TNLLYQQHMLYSEPVKGQWLIAHQLYETAVQYKYHLTNINHIQGVQHPLANITQAYAQLILLDIFNTNQIRQSEIQALFQCSFDWARMIQILPKDTASTKYVVDPTKDHPPVYNKKQSSNFNPSIFISTQALLEHVTATMHKNAQYMSKNEKIYLSPALKFHVQTILGTTAQRRHERYEYNAALQICFGLSTAHFYLSKAKNFEETLQLSNNYNLQSESKVLSNLEKKEQQTSSYQRLSRESKTIYQTTVLDISVNGYRIKWSGEAPKNLRTGEYILVKETLHGQWRGGVIRWIKQSTEKSLELGLEILSQAMFPCAVHIQAERHTRNYHPALLLQTQNLEEIQNTLILPGSQIFREQQTIHLRLGTEEIKVYLLKAQLITQSFIQFQFELLNEQQQYLLDQFMLKKNNTVNSQDLWEALK
;
A
#
# COMPACT_ATOMS: atom_id res chain seq x y z
N THR A 1 15.87 -15.61 -14.34
CA THR A 1 14.68 -15.01 -13.70
C THR A 1 14.65 -15.29 -12.20
N ASN A 2 14.79 -16.56 -11.75
CA ASN A 2 14.72 -16.92 -10.33
C ASN A 2 15.68 -16.17 -9.39
N LEU A 3 16.94 -15.93 -9.80
CA LEU A 3 17.90 -15.17 -8.98
C LEU A 3 17.38 -13.76 -8.66
N LEU A 4 16.94 -13.01 -9.68
CA LEU A 4 16.37 -11.68 -9.51
C LEU A 4 15.12 -11.69 -8.63
N TYR A 5 14.27 -12.70 -8.80
CA TYR A 5 13.11 -12.89 -7.93
C TYR A 5 13.51 -13.06 -6.46
N GLN A 6 14.50 -13.91 -6.15
CA GLN A 6 14.98 -14.10 -4.77
C GLN A 6 15.58 -12.81 -4.19
N GLN A 7 16.34 -12.05 -4.99
CA GLN A 7 16.86 -10.75 -4.58
C GLN A 7 15.73 -9.75 -4.28
N HIS A 8 14.70 -9.70 -5.11
CA HIS A 8 13.54 -8.84 -4.89
C HIS A 8 12.77 -9.24 -3.63
N MET A 9 12.65 -10.55 -3.34
CA MET A 9 12.06 -11.04 -2.10
C MET A 9 12.83 -10.58 -0.85
N LEU A 10 14.14 -10.35 -0.97
CA LEU A 10 14.99 -9.80 0.09
C LEU A 10 15.05 -8.27 0.09
N TYR A 11 14.38 -7.59 -0.85
CA TYR A 11 14.52 -6.16 -1.09
C TYR A 11 15.97 -5.71 -1.36
N SER A 12 16.80 -6.62 -1.88
CA SER A 12 18.20 -6.36 -2.22
C SER A 12 18.34 -5.89 -3.66
N GLU A 13 19.37 -5.09 -3.93
CA GLU A 13 19.68 -4.67 -5.29
C GLU A 13 20.31 -5.81 -6.11
N PRO A 14 20.17 -5.79 -7.45
CA PRO A 14 20.81 -6.77 -8.33
C PRO A 14 22.33 -6.80 -8.15
N VAL A 15 22.95 -7.97 -8.35
CA VAL A 15 24.41 -8.10 -8.27
C VAL A 15 25.05 -7.36 -9.45
N LYS A 16 26.22 -6.76 -9.22
CA LYS A 16 27.03 -6.15 -10.28
C LYS A 16 27.27 -7.11 -11.45
N GLY A 17 26.98 -6.66 -12.66
CA GLY A 17 27.09 -7.38 -13.92
C GLY A 17 25.86 -8.23 -14.28
N GLN A 18 24.89 -8.38 -13.39
CA GLN A 18 23.73 -9.26 -13.60
C GLN A 18 22.86 -8.81 -14.77
N TRP A 19 22.62 -7.50 -14.90
CA TRP A 19 21.85 -6.95 -16.00
C TRP A 19 22.62 -7.00 -17.30
N LEU A 20 23.91 -6.62 -17.26
CA LEU A 20 24.79 -6.71 -18.43
C LEU A 20 24.81 -8.12 -19.03
N ILE A 21 24.97 -9.16 -18.20
CA ILE A 21 24.94 -10.55 -18.66
C ILE A 21 23.57 -10.91 -19.25
N ALA A 22 22.47 -10.49 -18.61
CA ALA A 22 21.12 -10.77 -19.12
C ALA A 22 20.89 -10.14 -20.51
N HIS A 23 21.34 -8.89 -20.70
CA HIS A 23 21.25 -8.17 -21.97
C HIS A 23 22.07 -8.87 -23.07
N GLN A 24 23.33 -9.22 -22.76
CA GLN A 24 24.22 -9.91 -23.68
C GLN A 24 23.67 -11.28 -24.12
N LEU A 25 23.11 -12.06 -23.19
CA LEU A 25 22.48 -13.33 -23.50
C LEU A 25 21.28 -13.17 -24.45
N TYR A 26 20.46 -12.15 -24.21
CA TYR A 26 19.33 -11.85 -25.07
C TYR A 26 19.77 -11.38 -26.48
N GLU A 27 20.71 -10.44 -26.57
CA GLU A 27 21.24 -9.97 -27.86
C GLU A 27 21.89 -11.10 -28.65
N THR A 28 22.65 -11.97 -27.98
CA THR A 28 23.24 -13.16 -28.62
C THR A 28 22.15 -14.06 -29.19
N ALA A 29 21.07 -14.31 -28.43
CA ALA A 29 19.94 -15.11 -28.92
C ALA A 29 19.19 -14.45 -30.10
N VAL A 30 19.14 -13.12 -30.14
CA VAL A 30 18.58 -12.37 -31.28
C VAL A 30 19.48 -12.49 -32.50
N GLN A 31 20.79 -12.27 -32.33
CA GLN A 31 21.81 -12.35 -33.38
C GLN A 31 21.80 -13.72 -34.09
N TYR A 32 21.73 -14.80 -33.32
CA TYR A 32 21.67 -16.17 -33.86
C TYR A 32 20.25 -16.67 -34.16
N LYS A 33 19.23 -15.81 -34.04
CA LYS A 33 17.81 -16.12 -34.34
C LYS A 33 17.19 -17.25 -33.49
N TYR A 34 17.71 -17.49 -32.28
CA TYR A 34 17.15 -18.47 -31.33
C TYR A 34 16.15 -17.87 -30.32
N HIS A 35 16.03 -16.54 -30.28
CA HIS A 35 15.22 -15.83 -29.29
C HIS A 35 13.72 -16.21 -29.24
N LEU A 36 13.15 -16.73 -30.34
CA LEU A 36 11.76 -17.22 -30.43
C LEU A 36 11.64 -18.75 -30.46
N THR A 37 12.75 -19.48 -30.46
CA THR A 37 12.73 -20.93 -30.50
C THR A 37 12.07 -21.50 -29.24
N ASN A 38 11.18 -22.47 -29.42
CA ASN A 38 10.48 -23.09 -28.30
C ASN A 38 11.44 -24.01 -27.52
N ILE A 39 11.84 -23.59 -26.32
CA ILE A 39 12.78 -24.33 -25.48
C ILE A 39 12.20 -25.66 -24.98
N ASN A 40 10.88 -25.73 -24.83
CA ASN A 40 10.19 -26.92 -24.33
C ASN A 40 10.29 -28.08 -25.33
N HIS A 41 10.30 -27.77 -26.64
CA HIS A 41 10.46 -28.78 -27.68
C HIS A 41 11.89 -29.32 -27.76
N ILE A 42 12.89 -28.50 -27.42
CA ILE A 42 14.31 -28.89 -27.47
C ILE A 42 14.68 -29.80 -26.29
N GLN A 43 14.20 -29.45 -25.09
CA GLN A 43 14.60 -30.14 -23.86
C GLN A 43 13.67 -31.31 -23.50
N GLY A 44 12.50 -31.41 -24.13
CA GLY A 44 11.47 -32.38 -23.72
C GLY A 44 10.86 -32.09 -22.35
N VAL A 45 11.04 -30.87 -21.83
CA VAL A 45 10.56 -30.41 -20.52
C VAL A 45 9.48 -29.35 -20.73
N GLN A 46 8.46 -29.32 -19.87
CA GLN A 46 7.46 -28.26 -19.87
C GLN A 46 7.85 -27.13 -18.91
N HIS A 47 8.46 -26.07 -19.45
CA HIS A 47 8.64 -24.81 -18.75
C HIS A 47 7.45 -23.86 -19.02
N PRO A 48 7.05 -23.04 -18.04
CA PRO A 48 5.97 -22.05 -18.23
C PRO A 48 6.29 -21.02 -19.33
N LEU A 49 7.56 -20.68 -19.52
CA LEU A 49 8.02 -19.76 -20.56
C LEU A 49 8.49 -20.56 -21.77
N ALA A 50 7.97 -20.21 -22.95
CA ALA A 50 8.21 -20.96 -24.17
C ALA A 50 9.54 -20.61 -24.84
N ASN A 51 10.08 -19.39 -24.67
CA ASN A 51 11.28 -18.94 -25.38
C ASN A 51 12.10 -17.90 -24.59
N ILE A 52 13.30 -17.60 -25.10
CA ILE A 52 14.25 -16.67 -24.48
C ILE A 52 13.67 -15.25 -24.39
N THR A 53 12.92 -14.81 -25.41
CA THR A 53 12.23 -13.51 -25.38
C THR A 53 11.27 -13.39 -24.19
N GLN A 54 10.49 -14.42 -23.90
CA GLN A 54 9.60 -14.43 -22.74
C GLN A 54 10.37 -14.47 -21.41
N ALA A 55 11.48 -15.20 -21.33
CA ALA A 55 12.34 -15.19 -20.15
C ALA A 55 12.96 -13.81 -19.88
N TYR A 56 13.40 -13.12 -20.93
CA TYR A 56 13.94 -11.77 -20.82
C TYR A 56 12.84 -10.74 -20.50
N ALA A 57 11.65 -10.87 -21.10
CA ALA A 57 10.48 -10.06 -20.75
C ALA A 57 10.07 -10.23 -19.28
N GLN A 58 10.13 -11.46 -18.73
CA GLN A 58 9.85 -11.71 -17.32
C GLN A 58 10.87 -11.01 -16.40
N LEU A 59 12.16 -11.02 -16.76
CA LEU A 59 13.20 -10.27 -16.02
C LEU A 59 12.89 -8.78 -16.00
N ILE A 60 12.58 -8.21 -17.17
CA ILE A 60 12.19 -6.80 -17.34
C ILE A 60 10.98 -6.46 -16.47
N LEU A 61 9.96 -7.31 -16.47
CA LEU A 61 8.75 -7.09 -15.67
C LEU A 61 9.01 -7.05 -14.17
N LEU A 62 9.87 -7.92 -13.67
CA LEU A 62 10.23 -7.97 -12.25
C LEU A 62 10.83 -6.65 -11.76
N ASP A 63 11.58 -5.95 -12.61
CA ASP A 63 12.12 -4.63 -12.31
C ASP A 63 11.06 -3.53 -12.45
N ILE A 64 10.35 -3.52 -13.58
CA ILE A 64 9.30 -2.53 -13.86
C ILE A 64 8.25 -2.49 -12.74
N PHE A 65 7.92 -3.62 -12.12
CA PHE A 65 6.92 -3.67 -11.05
C PHE A 65 7.33 -3.00 -9.74
N ASN A 66 8.55 -2.44 -9.61
CA ASN A 66 9.03 -1.79 -8.39
C ASN A 66 8.70 -2.63 -7.14
N THR A 67 9.22 -3.86 -7.10
CA THR A 67 8.91 -4.86 -6.06
C THR A 67 9.21 -4.37 -4.65
N ASN A 68 10.11 -3.40 -4.50
CA ASN A 68 10.39 -2.73 -3.24
C ASN A 68 9.19 -1.92 -2.69
N GLN A 69 8.18 -1.63 -3.51
CA GLN A 69 6.96 -0.88 -3.16
C GLN A 69 5.78 -1.79 -2.76
N ILE A 70 5.99 -3.10 -2.68
CA ILE A 70 4.94 -4.08 -2.33
C ILE A 70 5.47 -5.11 -1.33
N ARG A 71 4.57 -5.91 -0.75
CA ARG A 71 4.92 -6.95 0.24
C ARG A 71 5.52 -8.18 -0.43
N GLN A 72 6.32 -8.96 0.29
CA GLN A 72 6.87 -10.22 -0.20
C GLN A 72 5.81 -11.18 -0.80
N SER A 73 4.64 -11.30 -0.16
CA SER A 73 3.53 -12.11 -0.72
C SER A 73 3.00 -11.57 -2.06
N GLU A 74 3.07 -10.26 -2.25
CA GLU A 74 2.69 -9.58 -3.49
C GLU A 74 3.76 -9.72 -4.57
N ILE A 75 5.04 -9.69 -4.20
CA ILE A 75 6.16 -10.00 -5.11
C ILE A 75 6.00 -11.42 -5.65
N GLN A 76 5.73 -12.39 -4.78
CA GLN A 76 5.45 -13.77 -5.19
C GLN A 76 4.24 -13.86 -6.13
N ALA A 77 3.15 -13.17 -5.80
CA ALA A 77 1.95 -13.13 -6.64
C ALA A 77 2.25 -12.55 -8.03
N LEU A 78 2.96 -11.43 -8.12
CA LEU A 78 3.36 -10.85 -9.40
C LEU A 78 4.33 -11.75 -10.17
N PHE A 79 5.24 -12.45 -9.49
CA PHE A 79 6.10 -13.43 -10.13
C PHE A 79 5.29 -14.56 -10.77
N GLN A 80 4.25 -15.07 -10.09
CA GLN A 80 3.35 -16.07 -10.68
C GLN A 80 2.56 -15.52 -11.88
N CYS A 81 2.00 -14.31 -11.77
CA CYS A 81 1.30 -13.67 -12.90
C CYS A 81 2.24 -13.35 -14.07
N SER A 82 3.53 -13.09 -13.81
CA SER A 82 4.51 -12.69 -14.83
C SER A 82 4.77 -13.77 -15.88
N PHE A 83 4.51 -15.06 -15.56
CA PHE A 83 4.58 -16.14 -16.53
C PHE A 83 3.53 -15.98 -17.64
N ASP A 84 2.32 -15.57 -17.28
CA ASP A 84 1.25 -15.29 -18.24
C ASP A 84 1.43 -13.95 -18.94
N TRP A 85 2.01 -12.95 -18.26
CA TRP A 85 2.17 -11.59 -18.77
C TRP A 85 3.40 -11.39 -19.66
N ALA A 86 4.42 -12.24 -19.56
CA ALA A 86 5.64 -12.12 -20.37
C ALA A 86 5.34 -12.09 -21.88
N ARG A 87 4.31 -12.81 -22.34
CA ARG A 87 3.86 -12.80 -23.75
C ARG A 87 3.18 -11.50 -24.20
N MET A 88 2.74 -10.67 -23.26
CA MET A 88 2.08 -9.38 -23.52
C MET A 88 3.09 -8.23 -23.65
N ILE A 89 4.36 -8.48 -23.36
CA ILE A 89 5.43 -7.49 -23.45
C ILE A 89 6.07 -7.57 -24.82
N GLN A 90 6.16 -6.42 -25.49
CA GLN A 90 6.80 -6.32 -26.80
C GLN A 90 8.20 -5.75 -26.61
N ILE A 91 9.20 -6.50 -27.07
CA ILE A 91 10.60 -6.09 -27.11
C ILE A 91 10.95 -5.86 -28.59
N LEU A 92 11.33 -4.63 -28.91
CA LEU A 92 11.49 -4.13 -30.28
C LEU A 92 12.92 -3.59 -30.46
N PRO A 93 13.50 -3.72 -31.68
CA PRO A 93 14.84 -3.19 -31.98
C PRO A 93 14.85 -1.69 -32.30
N LYS A 94 13.68 -1.05 -32.39
CA LYS A 94 13.52 0.35 -32.77
C LYS A 94 12.48 1.04 -31.89
N ASP A 95 12.67 2.35 -31.73
CA ASP A 95 11.72 3.21 -31.03
C ASP A 95 10.41 3.32 -31.80
N THR A 96 9.30 3.32 -31.06
CA THR A 96 7.94 3.49 -31.57
C THR A 96 7.13 4.38 -30.63
N ALA A 97 5.95 4.82 -31.04
CA ALA A 97 5.10 5.64 -30.17
C ALA A 97 4.63 4.92 -28.89
N SER A 98 4.69 3.59 -28.85
CA SER A 98 4.22 2.78 -27.72
C SER A 98 5.35 2.32 -26.78
N THR A 99 6.62 2.58 -27.11
CA THR A 99 7.77 2.13 -26.32
C THR A 99 8.04 3.08 -25.16
N LYS A 100 7.70 2.62 -23.95
CA LYS A 100 7.80 3.39 -22.70
C LYS A 100 9.16 3.23 -22.03
N TYR A 101 9.84 2.10 -22.24
CA TYR A 101 11.14 1.79 -21.64
C TYR A 101 12.18 1.46 -22.70
N VAL A 102 13.45 1.70 -22.37
CA VAL A 102 14.60 1.42 -23.23
C VAL A 102 15.75 0.84 -22.43
N VAL A 103 16.60 0.07 -23.10
CA VAL A 103 17.81 -0.55 -22.55
C VAL A 103 18.99 -0.27 -23.48
N ASP A 104 20.11 0.14 -22.89
CA ASP A 104 21.43 0.13 -23.50
C ASP A 104 22.13 -1.16 -23.05
N PRO A 105 22.21 -2.19 -23.90
CA PRO A 105 22.70 -3.51 -23.52
C PRO A 105 24.20 -3.54 -23.22
N THR A 106 24.93 -2.45 -23.54
CA THR A 106 26.36 -2.32 -23.20
C THR A 106 26.59 -1.93 -21.74
N LYS A 107 25.52 -1.55 -21.03
CA LYS A 107 25.58 -1.06 -19.66
C LYS A 107 24.86 -2.01 -18.70
N ASP A 108 25.38 -2.09 -17.48
CA ASP A 108 24.81 -2.89 -16.40
C ASP A 108 23.68 -2.12 -15.70
N HIS A 109 22.51 -2.05 -16.34
CA HIS A 109 21.35 -1.36 -15.78
C HIS A 109 20.02 -2.04 -16.14
N PRO A 110 18.99 -1.94 -15.28
CA PRO A 110 17.64 -2.35 -15.63
C PRO A 110 16.99 -1.42 -16.68
N PRO A 111 15.84 -1.79 -17.26
CA PRO A 111 15.07 -0.93 -18.16
C PRO A 111 14.80 0.46 -17.59
N VAL A 112 15.11 1.51 -18.36
CA VAL A 112 14.88 2.90 -17.98
C VAL A 112 13.78 3.51 -18.82
N TYR A 113 13.11 4.56 -18.32
CA TYR A 113 12.10 5.27 -19.11
C TYR A 113 12.70 5.86 -20.38
N ASN A 114 11.96 5.75 -21.48
CA ASN A 114 12.31 6.36 -22.76
C ASN A 114 12.15 7.88 -22.69
N LYS A 115 13.21 8.58 -22.28
CA LYS A 115 13.30 10.05 -22.20
C LYS A 115 14.48 10.52 -23.05
N LYS A 116 14.67 11.84 -23.18
CA LYS A 116 15.90 12.40 -23.80
C LYS A 116 17.12 11.91 -23.02
N GLN A 117 17.82 10.96 -23.61
CA GLN A 117 19.01 10.30 -23.07
C GLN A 117 20.23 11.23 -23.17
N SER A 118 21.22 11.05 -22.30
CA SER A 118 22.54 11.68 -22.47
C SER A 118 23.25 11.14 -23.71
N SER A 119 24.15 11.91 -24.31
CA SER A 119 24.90 11.54 -25.53
C SER A 119 25.65 10.20 -25.44
N ASN A 120 25.99 9.74 -24.24
CA ASN A 120 26.72 8.49 -24.01
C ASN A 120 25.83 7.26 -23.85
N PHE A 121 24.52 7.34 -24.11
CA PHE A 121 23.58 6.22 -23.95
C PHE A 121 23.03 5.79 -25.31
N ASN A 122 23.25 4.53 -25.65
CA ASN A 122 22.96 3.98 -26.97
C ASN A 122 21.87 2.90 -26.83
N PRO A 123 20.58 3.29 -26.85
CA PRO A 123 19.50 2.33 -26.73
C PRO A 123 19.40 1.49 -28.00
N SER A 124 19.40 0.16 -27.86
CA SER A 124 19.11 -0.78 -28.96
C SER A 124 17.90 -1.67 -28.70
N ILE A 125 17.41 -1.70 -27.45
CA ILE A 125 16.26 -2.50 -27.03
C ILE A 125 15.18 -1.56 -26.52
N PHE A 126 13.99 -1.64 -27.11
CA PHE A 126 12.83 -0.81 -26.78
C PHE A 126 11.68 -1.69 -26.31
N ILE A 127 11.00 -1.29 -25.24
CA ILE A 127 10.01 -2.13 -24.55
C ILE A 127 8.67 -1.40 -24.49
N SER A 128 7.62 -2.08 -24.98
CA SER A 128 6.23 -1.64 -24.82
C SER A 128 5.50 -2.54 -23.83
N THR A 129 4.82 -1.89 -22.88
CA THR A 129 4.00 -2.53 -21.83
C THR A 129 2.51 -2.23 -22.01
N GLN A 130 2.12 -1.64 -23.14
CA GLN A 130 0.76 -1.13 -23.37
C GLN A 130 -0.29 -2.24 -23.30
N ALA A 131 -0.05 -3.37 -23.96
CA ALA A 131 -0.98 -4.50 -23.94
C ALA A 131 -1.20 -5.06 -22.52
N LEU A 132 -0.17 -5.07 -21.68
CA LEU A 132 -0.31 -5.49 -20.28
C LEU A 132 -1.14 -4.46 -19.47
N LEU A 133 -0.93 -3.16 -19.68
CA LEU A 133 -1.72 -2.12 -19.01
C LEU A 133 -3.21 -2.21 -19.37
N GLU A 134 -3.52 -2.39 -20.66
CA GLU A 134 -4.89 -2.56 -21.14
C GLU A 134 -5.54 -3.81 -20.54
N HIS A 135 -4.82 -4.93 -20.52
CA HIS A 135 -5.28 -6.17 -19.90
C HIS A 135 -5.58 -6.00 -18.41
N VAL A 136 -4.63 -5.48 -17.62
CA VAL A 136 -4.82 -5.28 -16.18
C VAL A 136 -5.97 -4.32 -15.90
N THR A 137 -6.10 -3.24 -16.67
CA THR A 137 -7.21 -2.28 -16.56
C THR A 137 -8.55 -2.95 -16.86
N ALA A 138 -8.63 -3.79 -17.89
CA ALA A 138 -9.83 -4.57 -18.18
C ALA A 138 -10.23 -5.50 -17.03
N THR A 139 -9.24 -6.07 -16.29
CA THR A 139 -9.52 -6.92 -15.12
C THR A 139 -10.10 -6.18 -13.91
N MET A 140 -10.09 -4.85 -13.89
CA MET A 140 -10.67 -4.05 -12.80
C MET A 140 -12.19 -3.88 -12.96
N HIS A 141 -12.70 -4.03 -14.18
CA HIS A 141 -14.14 -3.93 -14.45
C HIS A 141 -14.84 -5.30 -14.26
N LYS A 142 -16.12 -5.28 -13.87
CA LYS A 142 -16.91 -6.50 -13.57
C LYS A 142 -17.06 -7.45 -14.78
N ASN A 143 -16.85 -6.96 -16.00
CA ASN A 143 -16.98 -7.71 -17.26
C ASN A 143 -15.62 -8.16 -17.82
N ALA A 144 -14.61 -8.40 -16.96
CA ALA A 144 -13.29 -8.82 -17.40
C ALA A 144 -13.37 -10.11 -18.25
N GLN A 145 -13.22 -9.95 -19.57
CA GLN A 145 -13.13 -11.07 -20.49
C GLN A 145 -11.73 -11.70 -20.31
N TYR A 146 -11.71 -12.87 -19.69
CA TYR A 146 -10.56 -13.75 -19.51
C TYR A 146 -9.48 -13.28 -18.51
N MET A 147 -9.55 -13.80 -17.29
CA MET A 147 -8.41 -13.90 -16.38
C MET A 147 -7.83 -15.32 -16.43
N SER A 148 -6.50 -15.42 -16.51
CA SER A 148 -5.77 -16.68 -16.37
C SER A 148 -5.98 -17.31 -14.99
N LYS A 149 -5.62 -18.60 -14.85
CA LYS A 149 -5.68 -19.30 -13.57
C LYS A 149 -4.83 -18.61 -12.50
N ASN A 150 -3.62 -18.17 -12.86
CA ASN A 150 -2.72 -17.48 -11.94
C ASN A 150 -3.31 -16.15 -11.49
N GLU A 151 -3.84 -15.35 -12.41
CA GLU A 151 -4.44 -14.06 -12.06
C GLU A 151 -5.64 -14.21 -11.13
N LYS A 152 -6.49 -15.22 -11.34
CA LYS A 152 -7.62 -15.49 -10.44
C LYS A 152 -7.20 -15.81 -9.02
N ILE A 153 -6.03 -16.44 -8.85
CA ILE A 153 -5.50 -16.85 -7.54
C ILE A 153 -4.73 -15.70 -6.88
N TYR A 154 -3.90 -14.99 -7.65
CA TYR A 154 -2.85 -14.12 -7.12
C TYR A 154 -3.12 -12.62 -7.31
N LEU A 155 -3.94 -12.22 -8.30
CA LEU A 155 -4.10 -10.81 -8.67
C LEU A 155 -5.15 -10.11 -7.80
N SER A 156 -4.73 -9.69 -6.60
CA SER A 156 -5.54 -8.94 -5.64
C SER A 156 -5.90 -7.52 -6.15
N PRO A 157 -6.95 -6.87 -5.60
CA PRO A 157 -7.27 -5.49 -5.96
C PRO A 157 -6.11 -4.50 -5.72
N ALA A 158 -5.35 -4.68 -4.63
CA ALA A 158 -4.17 -3.86 -4.35
C ALA A 158 -3.08 -4.04 -5.42
N LEU A 159 -2.85 -5.28 -5.88
CA LEU A 159 -1.90 -5.56 -6.96
C LEU A 159 -2.36 -5.02 -8.32
N LYS A 160 -3.66 -5.10 -8.65
CA LYS A 160 -4.20 -4.48 -9.86
C LYS A 160 -3.95 -2.98 -9.85
N PHE A 161 -4.27 -2.32 -8.74
CA PHE A 161 -4.03 -0.90 -8.55
C PHE A 161 -2.54 -0.54 -8.67
N HIS A 162 -1.66 -1.33 -8.05
CA HIS A 162 -0.21 -1.14 -8.12
C HIS A 162 0.33 -1.22 -9.56
N VAL A 163 0.01 -2.32 -10.27
CA VAL A 163 0.46 -2.54 -11.65
C VAL A 163 -0.11 -1.48 -12.59
N GLN A 164 -1.40 -1.15 -12.47
CA GLN A 164 -2.02 -0.09 -13.25
C GLN A 164 -1.34 1.26 -13.00
N THR A 165 -1.03 1.58 -11.74
CA THR A 165 -0.37 2.84 -11.38
C THR A 165 1.01 2.93 -12.01
N ILE A 166 1.83 1.88 -11.92
CA ILE A 166 3.19 1.90 -12.47
C ILE A 166 3.19 1.92 -14.00
N LEU A 167 2.35 1.10 -14.64
CA LEU A 167 2.31 1.03 -16.09
C LEU A 167 1.60 2.25 -16.70
N GLY A 168 0.62 2.83 -16.01
CA GLY A 168 -0.18 3.96 -16.49
C GLY A 168 0.43 5.34 -16.21
N THR A 169 1.23 5.48 -15.15
CA THR A 169 1.84 6.78 -14.80
C THR A 169 3.33 6.81 -15.14
N THR A 170 3.86 8.02 -15.37
CA THR A 170 5.32 8.25 -15.40
C THR A 170 5.64 9.07 -14.16
N ALA A 171 5.83 8.39 -13.03
CA ALA A 171 6.16 9.08 -11.78
C ALA A 171 7.50 9.83 -11.96
N GLN A 172 7.46 11.15 -11.83
CA GLN A 172 8.65 11.98 -11.75
C GLN A 172 8.80 12.48 -10.32
N ARG A 173 10.01 12.43 -9.80
CA ARG A 173 10.36 13.03 -8.51
C ARG A 173 10.28 14.55 -8.66
N ARG A 174 9.32 15.19 -7.98
CA ARG A 174 9.05 16.64 -8.10
C ARG A 174 9.63 17.47 -6.96
N HIS A 175 10.00 16.85 -5.85
CA HIS A 175 10.47 17.54 -4.64
C HIS A 175 11.89 17.12 -4.28
N GLU A 176 12.71 18.12 -3.97
CA GLU A 176 14.04 17.96 -3.42
C GLU A 176 13.98 17.37 -2.01
N ARG A 177 15.11 16.81 -1.58
CA ARG A 177 15.26 16.26 -0.24
C ARG A 177 16.43 16.89 0.48
N TYR A 178 16.25 17.04 1.77
CA TYR A 178 17.24 17.62 2.66
C TYR A 178 17.67 16.55 3.66
N GLU A 179 18.97 16.40 3.85
CA GLU A 179 19.51 15.55 4.91
C GLU A 179 18.99 16.05 6.26
N TYR A 180 18.45 15.14 7.06
CA TYR A 180 17.81 15.49 8.31
C TYR A 180 17.95 14.34 9.28
N ASN A 181 18.91 14.47 10.18
CA ASN A 181 19.20 13.47 11.20
C ASN A 181 18.36 13.77 12.45
N ALA A 182 17.20 13.13 12.54
CA ALA A 182 16.30 13.26 13.68
C ALA A 182 15.81 11.89 14.16
N ALA A 183 15.39 11.82 15.42
CA ALA A 183 14.64 10.69 15.92
C ALA A 183 13.18 10.79 15.48
N LEU A 184 12.58 9.67 15.12
CA LEU A 184 11.18 9.56 14.74
C LEU A 184 10.54 8.43 15.54
N GLN A 185 9.41 8.72 16.18
CA GLN A 185 8.59 7.71 16.81
C GLN A 185 7.60 7.19 15.77
N ILE A 186 7.46 5.86 15.67
CA ILE A 186 6.58 5.22 14.69
C ILE A 186 5.79 4.07 15.32
N CYS A 187 4.52 3.94 14.95
CA CYS A 187 3.71 2.76 15.23
C CYS A 187 2.94 2.32 13.98
N PHE A 188 2.55 1.05 13.95
CA PHE A 188 2.09 0.37 12.74
C PHE A 188 0.66 -0.16 12.87
N GLY A 189 -0.11 0.01 11.80
CA GLY A 189 -1.45 -0.53 11.62
C GLY A 189 -2.57 0.46 11.90
N LEU A 190 -3.65 0.34 11.12
CA LEU A 190 -4.83 1.22 11.21
C LEU A 190 -5.48 1.16 12.60
N SER A 191 -5.62 -0.04 13.18
CA SER A 191 -6.21 -0.20 14.52
C SER A 191 -5.35 0.44 15.61
N THR A 192 -4.02 0.35 15.50
CA THR A 192 -3.07 1.02 16.40
C THR A 192 -3.18 2.53 16.26
N ALA A 193 -3.27 3.03 15.01
CA ALA A 193 -3.48 4.44 14.75
C ALA A 193 -4.77 4.95 15.38
N HIS A 194 -5.86 4.21 15.20
CA HIS A 194 -7.15 4.50 15.81
C HIS A 194 -7.06 4.57 17.34
N PHE A 195 -6.33 3.64 17.97
CA PHE A 195 -6.14 3.62 19.43
C PHE A 195 -5.41 4.88 19.94
N TYR A 196 -4.31 5.26 19.32
CA TYR A 196 -3.54 6.44 19.73
C TYR A 196 -4.28 7.76 19.46
N LEU A 197 -4.90 7.89 18.28
CA LEU A 197 -5.72 9.07 17.95
C LEU A 197 -6.97 9.17 18.84
N SER A 198 -7.43 8.05 19.41
CA SER A 198 -8.53 8.01 20.37
C SER A 198 -8.10 8.18 21.84
N LYS A 199 -6.89 8.68 22.09
CA LYS A 199 -6.34 8.88 23.45
C LYS A 199 -6.30 7.58 24.25
N ALA A 200 -5.75 6.52 23.64
CA ALA A 200 -5.59 5.20 24.22
C ALA A 200 -6.91 4.47 24.58
N LYS A 201 -8.01 4.82 23.90
CA LYS A 201 -9.28 4.09 23.99
C LYS A 201 -9.32 2.93 23.01
N ASN A 202 -9.80 1.77 23.47
CA ASN A 202 -10.02 0.64 22.58
C ASN A 202 -11.20 0.93 21.64
N PHE A 203 -11.25 0.24 20.49
CA PHE A 203 -12.27 0.51 19.47
C PHE A 203 -13.70 0.44 20.02
N GLU A 204 -14.02 -0.59 20.80
CA GLU A 204 -15.34 -0.75 21.43
C GLU A 204 -15.74 0.46 22.31
N GLU A 205 -14.81 1.00 23.09
CA GLU A 205 -15.03 2.18 23.94
C GLU A 205 -15.32 3.44 23.10
N THR A 206 -14.74 3.53 21.90
CA THR A 206 -14.97 4.67 20.99
C THR A 206 -16.32 4.63 20.31
N LEU A 207 -16.93 3.44 20.19
CA LEU A 207 -18.24 3.29 19.55
C LEU A 207 -19.36 3.89 20.41
N GLN A 208 -19.18 3.95 21.74
CA GLN A 208 -20.19 4.48 22.68
C GLN A 208 -21.59 3.89 22.43
N LEU A 209 -21.65 2.63 21.99
CA LEU A 209 -22.89 1.87 21.95
C LEU A 209 -23.28 1.69 23.40
N SER A 210 -24.50 2.09 23.76
CA SER A 210 -25.02 1.90 25.11
C SER A 210 -24.83 0.44 25.52
N ASN A 211 -23.84 0.18 26.38
CA ASN A 211 -23.82 -1.07 27.11
C ASN A 211 -25.13 -1.07 27.90
N ASN A 212 -25.98 -2.07 27.66
CA ASN A 212 -26.99 -2.45 28.63
C ASN A 212 -26.24 -2.91 29.89
N TYR A 213 -25.74 -1.96 30.69
CA TYR A 213 -25.43 -2.19 32.08
C TYR A 213 -26.78 -2.36 32.78
N ASN A 214 -27.34 -3.56 32.62
CA ASN A 214 -28.33 -4.07 33.53
C ASN A 214 -27.65 -4.12 34.91
N LEU A 215 -27.85 -3.06 35.70
CA LEU A 215 -27.76 -3.10 37.16
C LEU A 215 -28.76 -4.15 37.62
N GLN A 216 -28.32 -5.41 37.69
CA GLN A 216 -29.08 -6.49 38.29
C GLN A 216 -28.34 -6.94 39.55
N SER A 217 -28.98 -6.60 40.67
CA SER A 217 -28.94 -7.18 42.02
C SER A 217 -27.91 -8.30 42.27
N GLU A 218 -27.20 -8.18 43.39
CA GLU A 218 -26.10 -9.04 43.88
C GLU A 218 -26.41 -10.55 43.97
N SER A 219 -27.65 -10.97 43.75
CA SER A 219 -28.08 -12.37 43.92
C SER A 219 -27.80 -13.31 42.71
N LYS A 220 -27.17 -12.84 41.62
CA LYS A 220 -26.87 -13.66 40.42
C LYS A 220 -25.39 -13.74 40.04
N VAL A 221 -24.49 -13.51 41.00
CA VAL A 221 -23.03 -13.49 40.74
C VAL A 221 -22.46 -14.89 40.45
N LEU A 222 -23.06 -15.96 40.97
CA LEU A 222 -22.52 -17.32 40.84
C LEU A 222 -22.90 -18.04 39.54
N SER A 223 -24.05 -17.73 38.92
CA SER A 223 -24.51 -18.41 37.69
C SER A 223 -24.06 -17.73 36.39
N ASN A 224 -23.44 -16.55 36.48
CA ASN A 224 -22.92 -15.80 35.33
C ASN A 224 -21.42 -16.00 35.07
N LEU A 225 -20.73 -16.80 35.88
CA LEU A 225 -19.31 -17.14 35.65
C LEU A 225 -19.15 -18.22 34.57
N GLU A 226 -20.10 -19.14 34.43
CA GLU A 226 -20.04 -20.21 33.42
C GLU A 226 -20.61 -19.81 32.04
N LYS A 227 -21.40 -18.74 31.96
CA LYS A 227 -21.98 -18.23 30.70
C LYS A 227 -21.28 -16.99 30.13
N LYS A 228 -20.20 -16.51 30.75
CA LYS A 228 -19.44 -15.35 30.29
C LYS A 228 -18.45 -15.64 29.15
N GLU A 229 -18.24 -16.91 28.80
CA GLU A 229 -17.36 -17.27 27.68
C GLU A 229 -18.02 -17.16 26.29
N GLN A 230 -19.33 -16.89 26.19
CA GLN A 230 -20.05 -16.89 24.91
C GLN A 230 -20.67 -15.55 24.49
N GLN A 231 -20.48 -14.47 25.25
CA GLN A 231 -20.82 -13.10 24.83
C GLN A 231 -19.66 -12.13 25.03
N THR A 232 -18.45 -12.56 24.70
CA THR A 232 -17.28 -11.68 24.62
C THR A 232 -17.43 -10.80 23.37
N SER A 233 -17.36 -9.48 23.56
CA SER A 233 -17.18 -8.44 22.53
C SER A 233 -16.51 -8.99 21.25
N SER A 234 -17.19 -8.91 20.10
CA SER A 234 -16.66 -9.36 18.79
C SER A 234 -15.40 -8.60 18.34
N TYR A 235 -15.06 -7.50 19.04
CA TYR A 235 -13.92 -6.66 18.74
C TYR A 235 -12.68 -7.10 19.55
N GLN A 236 -11.70 -7.70 18.87
CA GLN A 236 -10.44 -8.13 19.49
C GLN A 236 -9.67 -6.92 20.04
N ARG A 237 -9.26 -7.00 21.32
CA ARG A 237 -8.37 -6.01 21.92
C ARG A 237 -6.99 -6.09 21.29
N LEU A 238 -6.39 -4.92 21.04
CA LEU A 238 -5.01 -4.82 20.54
C LEU A 238 -4.02 -5.45 21.53
N SER A 239 -3.12 -6.27 21.01
CA SER A 239 -2.03 -6.87 21.79
C SER A 239 -1.05 -5.81 22.28
N ARG A 240 -0.23 -6.16 23.28
CA ARG A 240 0.85 -5.27 23.76
C ARG A 240 1.85 -4.97 22.65
N GLU A 241 2.20 -5.96 21.84
CA GLU A 241 3.11 -5.80 20.69
C GLU A 241 2.59 -4.76 19.69
N SER A 242 1.29 -4.81 19.35
CA SER A 242 0.67 -3.85 18.43
C SER A 242 0.64 -2.42 18.98
N LYS A 243 0.63 -2.25 20.31
CA LYS A 243 0.70 -0.95 20.98
C LYS A 243 2.14 -0.47 21.22
N THR A 244 3.13 -1.08 20.59
CA THR A 244 4.52 -0.65 20.77
C THR A 244 4.79 0.56 19.88
N ILE A 245 5.35 1.62 20.49
CA ILE A 245 5.92 2.75 19.76
C ILE A 245 7.41 2.50 19.62
N TYR A 246 7.90 2.52 18.39
CA TYR A 246 9.30 2.28 18.07
C TYR A 246 10.02 3.60 17.80
N GLN A 247 11.31 3.64 18.10
CA GLN A 247 12.20 4.75 17.73
C GLN A 247 12.99 4.37 16.48
N THR A 248 13.08 5.29 15.54
CA THR A 248 13.88 5.15 14.32
C THR A 248 14.62 6.45 13.99
N THR A 249 15.57 6.38 13.07
CA THR A 249 16.37 7.54 12.66
C THR A 249 15.96 7.99 11.26
N VAL A 250 15.70 9.28 11.11
CA VAL A 250 15.50 9.92 9.80
C VAL A 250 16.86 10.15 9.15
N LEU A 251 16.96 9.84 7.86
CA LEU A 251 18.13 10.12 7.02
C LEU A 251 17.91 11.38 6.19
N ASP A 252 16.74 11.50 5.55
CA ASP A 252 16.34 12.69 4.80
C ASP A 252 14.83 12.91 4.84
N ILE A 253 14.42 14.13 4.50
CA ILE A 253 13.02 14.55 4.42
C ILE A 253 12.69 15.18 3.08
N SER A 254 11.43 15.07 2.69
CA SER A 254 10.78 15.90 1.68
C SER A 254 9.53 16.55 2.26
N VAL A 255 8.85 17.39 1.47
CA VAL A 255 7.61 18.07 1.87
C VAL A 255 6.57 17.11 2.49
N ASN A 256 6.43 15.91 1.92
CA ASN A 256 5.41 14.94 2.30
C ASN A 256 5.99 13.58 2.72
N GLY A 257 7.27 13.49 3.10
CA GLY A 257 7.83 12.18 3.37
C GLY A 257 9.16 12.18 4.10
N TYR A 258 9.49 10.99 4.62
CA TYR A 258 10.73 10.72 5.33
C TYR A 258 11.43 9.54 4.65
N ARG A 259 12.76 9.55 4.59
CA ARG A 259 13.55 8.32 4.49
C ARG A 259 14.09 8.00 5.86
N ILE A 260 13.78 6.81 6.37
CA ILE A 260 14.24 6.36 7.68
C ILE A 260 15.17 5.16 7.55
N LYS A 261 16.05 5.00 8.54
CA LYS A 261 16.88 3.81 8.72
C LYS A 261 16.34 3.00 9.89
N TRP A 262 15.89 1.78 9.60
CA TRP A 262 15.55 0.81 10.62
C TRP A 262 16.78 -0.05 10.94
N SER A 263 17.15 -0.11 12.22
CA SER A 263 18.25 -0.93 12.71
C SER A 263 17.72 -1.95 13.72
N GLY A 264 18.15 -3.20 13.61
CA GLY A 264 17.71 -4.29 14.50
C GLY A 264 16.55 -5.10 13.92
N GLU A 265 15.87 -5.86 14.78
CA GLU A 265 14.78 -6.75 14.38
C GLU A 265 13.57 -5.94 13.90
N ALA A 266 13.06 -6.26 12.71
CA ALA A 266 11.89 -5.61 12.15
C ALA A 266 10.61 -6.19 12.76
N PRO A 267 9.70 -5.37 13.32
CA PRO A 267 8.45 -5.86 13.86
C PRO A 267 7.57 -6.42 12.75
N LYS A 268 6.68 -7.36 13.07
CA LYS A 268 5.86 -8.08 12.09
C LYS A 268 5.06 -7.16 11.16
N ASN A 269 4.67 -5.98 11.63
CA ASN A 269 3.89 -4.99 10.88
C ASN A 269 4.73 -4.00 10.05
N LEU A 270 6.06 -4.02 10.16
CA LEU A 270 6.93 -3.22 9.29
C LEU A 270 6.93 -3.84 7.89
N ARG A 271 5.97 -3.41 7.08
CA ARG A 271 5.73 -3.94 5.73
C ARG A 271 5.28 -2.82 4.80
N THR A 272 5.61 -2.94 3.52
CA THR A 272 5.14 -1.97 2.54
C THR A 272 3.61 -1.93 2.47
N GLY A 273 3.08 -0.73 2.25
CA GLY A 273 1.64 -0.46 2.25
C GLY A 273 0.99 -0.49 3.64
N GLU A 274 1.74 -0.63 4.73
CA GLU A 274 1.18 -0.52 6.08
C GLU A 274 0.85 0.93 6.43
N TYR A 275 -0.34 1.16 7.03
CA TYR A 275 -0.67 2.46 7.61
C TYR A 275 0.16 2.70 8.87
N ILE A 276 0.69 3.90 9.04
CA ILE A 276 1.56 4.24 10.16
C ILE A 276 1.15 5.57 10.80
N LEU A 277 1.45 5.72 12.08
CA LEU A 277 1.56 7.04 12.69
C LEU A 277 3.01 7.33 12.99
N VAL A 278 3.41 8.58 12.77
CA VAL A 278 4.73 9.08 13.11
C VAL A 278 4.65 10.39 13.89
N LYS A 279 5.64 10.65 14.74
CA LYS A 279 5.86 11.96 15.37
C LYS A 279 7.34 12.14 15.69
N GLU A 280 7.84 13.36 15.55
CA GLU A 280 9.26 13.68 15.78
C GLU A 280 9.59 13.87 17.26
N THR A 281 8.64 14.39 18.04
CA THR A 281 8.81 14.67 19.47
C THR A 281 7.79 13.90 20.31
N LEU A 282 8.09 13.72 21.60
CA LEU A 282 7.20 13.05 22.55
C LEU A 282 5.83 13.72 22.64
N HIS A 283 5.81 15.07 22.63
CA HIS A 283 4.61 15.91 22.67
C HIS A 283 4.17 16.40 21.29
N GLY A 284 4.78 15.89 20.22
CA GLY A 284 4.45 16.28 18.86
C GLY A 284 3.11 15.68 18.42
N GLN A 285 2.46 16.38 17.49
CA GLN A 285 1.25 15.89 16.85
C GLN A 285 1.53 14.64 16.01
N TRP A 286 0.63 13.67 16.07
CA TRP A 286 0.70 12.50 15.20
C TRP A 286 0.48 12.91 13.75
N ARG A 287 1.30 12.37 12.85
CA ARG A 287 1.14 12.46 11.40
C ARG A 287 0.85 11.06 10.88
N GLY A 288 -0.19 10.90 10.08
CA GLY A 288 -0.59 9.63 9.49
C GLY A 288 0.03 9.45 8.12
N GLY A 289 0.47 8.24 7.83
CA GLY A 289 1.20 7.95 6.62
C GLY A 289 1.15 6.50 6.19
N VAL A 290 1.98 6.19 5.19
CA VAL A 290 2.15 4.85 4.63
C VAL A 290 3.61 4.56 4.34
N ILE A 291 4.01 3.31 4.53
CA ILE A 291 5.32 2.81 4.07
C ILE A 291 5.24 2.59 2.55
N ARG A 292 5.95 3.40 1.77
CA ARG A 292 5.94 3.35 0.29
C ARG A 292 6.93 2.38 -0.29
N TRP A 293 8.08 2.20 0.34
CA TRP A 293 9.07 1.22 -0.09
C TRP A 293 9.98 0.79 1.04
N ILE A 294 10.55 -0.40 0.88
CA ILE A 294 11.58 -0.96 1.76
C ILE A 294 12.76 -1.38 0.89
N LYS A 295 13.98 -1.05 1.30
CA LYS A 295 15.22 -1.52 0.70
C LYS A 295 16.12 -2.13 1.77
N GLN A 296 16.80 -3.21 1.44
CA GLN A 296 17.87 -3.73 2.27
C GLN A 296 19.15 -2.93 1.97
N SER A 297 19.75 -2.35 3.01
CA SER A 297 20.99 -1.54 2.89
C SER A 297 22.21 -2.36 3.33
N THR A 298 22.12 -3.03 4.47
CA THR A 298 23.10 -4.02 4.95
C THR A 298 22.37 -5.22 5.53
N GLU A 299 23.06 -6.31 5.87
CA GLU A 299 22.42 -7.52 6.43
C GLU A 299 21.52 -7.24 7.64
N LYS A 300 21.76 -6.15 8.40
CA LYS A 300 21.03 -5.81 9.63
C LYS A 300 20.29 -4.47 9.60
N SER A 301 20.22 -3.80 8.45
CA SER A 301 19.54 -2.50 8.36
C SER A 301 18.67 -2.37 7.11
N LEU A 302 17.47 -1.84 7.32
CA LEU A 302 16.53 -1.50 6.27
C LEU A 302 16.47 0.02 6.09
N GLU A 303 16.33 0.45 4.85
CA GLU A 303 15.91 1.82 4.53
C GLU A 303 14.45 1.78 4.10
N LEU A 304 13.66 2.73 4.60
CA LEU A 304 12.24 2.83 4.27
C LEU A 304 11.92 4.23 3.78
N GLY A 305 11.05 4.30 2.77
CA GLY A 305 10.40 5.54 2.37
C GLY A 305 9.01 5.62 2.97
N LEU A 306 8.77 6.68 3.74
CA LEU A 306 7.48 7.00 4.33
C LEU A 306 6.85 8.16 3.56
N GLU A 307 5.54 8.08 3.32
CA GLU A 307 4.74 9.19 2.82
C GLU A 307 3.71 9.60 3.88
N ILE A 308 3.62 10.89 4.15
CA ILE A 308 2.64 11.47 5.06
C ILE A 308 1.39 11.84 4.26
N LEU A 309 0.26 11.29 4.68
CA LEU A 309 -1.04 11.51 4.03
C LEU A 309 -1.78 12.70 4.64
N SER A 310 -1.75 12.84 5.96
CA SER A 310 -2.39 13.95 6.67
C SER A 310 -1.90 14.09 8.11
N GLN A 311 -2.07 15.28 8.69
CA GLN A 311 -1.94 15.57 10.11
C GLN A 311 -3.32 15.70 10.79
N ALA A 312 -4.35 16.13 10.05
CA ALA A 312 -5.71 16.25 10.53
C ALA A 312 -6.44 14.91 10.36
N MET A 313 -6.36 14.08 11.41
CA MET A 313 -6.89 12.72 11.42
C MET A 313 -7.88 12.53 12.55
N PHE A 314 -9.07 12.03 12.21
CA PHE A 314 -10.16 11.88 13.15
C PHE A 314 -10.61 10.42 13.21
N PRO A 315 -10.41 9.73 14.34
CA PRO A 315 -10.83 8.35 14.48
C PRO A 315 -12.36 8.25 14.49
N CYS A 316 -12.88 7.40 13.63
CA CYS A 316 -14.30 7.15 13.43
C CYS A 316 -14.54 5.66 13.18
N ALA A 317 -15.82 5.27 13.07
CA ALA A 317 -16.17 3.88 12.75
C ALA A 317 -17.03 3.83 11.49
N VAL A 318 -16.95 2.73 10.76
CA VAL A 318 -17.84 2.47 9.62
C VAL A 318 -18.48 1.10 9.73
N HIS A 319 -19.64 0.92 9.11
CA HIS A 319 -20.18 -0.40 8.84
C HIS A 319 -20.90 -0.44 7.51
N ILE A 320 -21.08 -1.66 7.01
CA ILE A 320 -21.92 -1.95 5.85
C ILE A 320 -23.16 -2.65 6.38
N GLN A 321 -24.34 -2.16 6.01
CA GLN A 321 -25.59 -2.77 6.42
C GLN A 321 -25.86 -4.02 5.57
N ALA A 322 -25.33 -5.17 6.01
CA ALA A 322 -25.51 -6.47 5.37
C ALA A 322 -26.72 -7.24 5.93
N GLU A 323 -26.99 -7.13 7.23
CA GLU A 323 -28.08 -7.83 7.93
C GLU A 323 -28.95 -6.84 8.72
N ARG A 324 -30.22 -7.21 8.96
CA ARG A 324 -31.18 -6.31 9.65
C ARG A 324 -30.85 -6.05 11.13
N HIS A 325 -30.06 -6.91 11.78
CA HIS A 325 -29.90 -6.88 13.25
C HIS A 325 -28.45 -6.85 13.76
N THR A 326 -27.44 -7.02 12.89
CA THR A 326 -26.03 -7.00 13.29
C THR A 326 -25.31 -5.83 12.60
N ARG A 327 -24.73 -4.93 13.42
CA ARG A 327 -23.89 -3.83 12.92
C ARG A 327 -22.44 -4.17 13.23
N ASN A 328 -21.73 -4.64 12.21
CA ASN A 328 -20.31 -4.95 12.33
C ASN A 328 -19.50 -3.68 12.05
N TYR A 329 -19.13 -2.98 13.12
CA TYR A 329 -18.34 -1.77 13.02
C TYR A 329 -16.86 -2.10 12.76
N HIS A 330 -16.22 -1.29 11.92
CA HIS A 330 -14.81 -1.34 11.61
C HIS A 330 -14.14 -0.01 11.93
N PRO A 331 -12.89 -0.01 12.46
CA PRO A 331 -12.15 1.21 12.69
C PRO A 331 -11.83 1.90 11.36
N ALA A 332 -12.02 3.21 11.33
CA ALA A 332 -11.72 4.06 10.19
C ALA A 332 -11.08 5.37 10.66
N LEU A 333 -10.42 6.08 9.74
CA LEU A 333 -9.93 7.43 9.99
C LEU A 333 -10.50 8.36 8.92
N LEU A 334 -11.13 9.44 9.36
CA LEU A 334 -11.44 10.59 8.51
C LEU A 334 -10.19 11.46 8.44
N LEU A 335 -9.69 11.67 7.23
CA LEU A 335 -8.54 12.53 6.96
C LEU A 335 -9.02 13.81 6.32
N GLN A 336 -8.46 14.93 6.75
CA GLN A 336 -8.57 16.20 6.06
C GLN A 336 -7.19 16.59 5.53
N THR A 337 -7.10 16.89 4.24
CA THR A 337 -5.87 17.36 3.60
C THR A 337 -6.16 18.71 2.96
N GLN A 338 -5.25 19.67 3.16
CA GLN A 338 -5.34 21.00 2.56
C GLN A 338 -4.31 21.09 1.44
N ASN A 339 -4.78 21.27 0.20
CA ASN A 339 -3.92 21.52 -0.95
C ASN A 339 -4.26 22.89 -1.53
N LEU A 340 -3.34 23.85 -1.37
CA LEU A 340 -3.56 25.25 -1.77
C LEU A 340 -4.83 25.82 -1.13
N GLU A 341 -5.93 25.90 -1.89
CA GLU A 341 -7.22 26.45 -1.46
C GLU A 341 -8.32 25.38 -1.31
N GLU A 342 -8.06 24.13 -1.68
CA GLU A 342 -9.05 23.05 -1.59
C GLU A 342 -8.82 22.19 -0.35
N ILE A 343 -9.87 22.11 0.48
CA ILE A 343 -9.94 21.16 1.59
C ILE A 343 -10.56 19.88 1.08
N GLN A 344 -9.81 18.79 1.14
CA GLN A 344 -10.29 17.48 0.74
C GLN A 344 -10.44 16.57 1.96
N ASN A 345 -11.65 16.03 2.14
CA ASN A 345 -11.92 15.00 3.15
C ASN A 345 -11.88 13.61 2.50
N THR A 346 -11.19 12.66 3.13
CA THR A 346 -11.07 11.28 2.65
C THR A 346 -11.22 10.30 3.81
N LEU A 347 -11.56 9.04 3.51
CA LEU A 347 -11.72 7.99 4.51
C LEU A 347 -10.65 6.91 4.31
N ILE A 348 -9.94 6.60 5.40
CA ILE A 348 -9.08 5.42 5.51
C ILE A 348 -9.90 4.29 6.10
N LEU A 349 -10.09 3.24 5.29
CA LEU A 349 -10.82 2.03 5.66
C LEU A 349 -9.87 0.83 5.68
N PRO A 350 -10.19 -0.24 6.42
CA PRO A 350 -9.39 -1.48 6.39
C PRO A 350 -9.26 -2.06 4.97
N GLY A 351 -8.10 -2.66 4.67
CA GLY A 351 -7.77 -3.28 3.37
C GLY A 351 -8.58 -4.52 2.99
N SER A 352 -9.71 -4.76 3.67
CA SER A 352 -10.62 -5.88 3.45
C SER A 352 -11.45 -5.70 2.17
N GLN A 353 -11.76 -6.81 1.49
CA GLN A 353 -12.51 -6.82 0.22
C GLN A 353 -13.99 -6.40 0.33
N ILE A 354 -14.47 -6.07 1.53
CA ILE A 354 -15.84 -5.65 1.81
C ILE A 354 -16.11 -4.19 1.41
N PHE A 355 -15.09 -3.34 1.38
CA PHE A 355 -15.17 -1.94 0.97
C PHE A 355 -14.73 -1.78 -0.49
N ARG A 356 -15.57 -1.17 -1.30
CA ARG A 356 -15.35 -0.99 -2.74
C ARG A 356 -15.79 0.40 -3.17
N GLU A 357 -15.25 0.85 -4.29
CA GLU A 357 -15.76 2.03 -4.99
C GLU A 357 -17.25 1.83 -5.32
N GLN A 358 -17.97 2.94 -5.43
CA GLN A 358 -19.39 2.99 -5.78
C GLN A 358 -20.30 2.25 -4.77
N GLN A 359 -19.94 2.29 -3.48
CA GLN A 359 -20.64 1.61 -2.40
C GLN A 359 -21.12 2.60 -1.35
N THR A 360 -22.37 2.47 -0.91
CA THR A 360 -22.89 3.20 0.24
C THR A 360 -22.49 2.49 1.53
N ILE A 361 -21.94 3.25 2.48
CA ILE A 361 -21.59 2.78 3.83
C ILE A 361 -22.16 3.74 4.89
N HIS A 362 -22.21 3.26 6.13
CA HIS A 362 -22.57 4.09 7.28
C HIS A 362 -21.30 4.55 7.99
N LEU A 363 -21.16 5.86 8.15
CA LEU A 363 -20.07 6.51 8.89
C LEU A 363 -20.60 6.94 10.26
N ARG A 364 -19.95 6.46 11.31
CA ARG A 364 -20.26 6.80 12.71
C ARG A 364 -19.24 7.81 13.25
N LEU A 365 -19.74 8.99 13.61
CA LEU A 365 -18.99 10.13 14.12
C LEU A 365 -19.30 10.33 15.61
N GLY A 366 -18.70 9.50 16.46
CA GLY A 366 -19.07 9.44 17.88
C GLY A 366 -20.43 8.77 18.07
N THR A 367 -21.45 9.51 18.49
CA THR A 367 -22.82 9.00 18.67
C THR A 367 -23.65 9.07 17.39
N GLU A 368 -23.32 10.01 16.51
CA GLU A 368 -24.03 10.28 15.26
C GLU A 368 -23.66 9.28 14.17
N GLU A 369 -24.60 9.02 13.26
CA GLU A 369 -24.43 8.10 12.15
C GLU A 369 -25.00 8.70 10.87
N ILE A 370 -24.16 8.78 9.83
CA ILE A 370 -24.50 9.37 8.54
C ILE A 370 -24.20 8.37 7.42
N LYS A 371 -24.89 8.50 6.29
CA LYS A 371 -24.65 7.67 5.12
C LYS A 371 -23.70 8.39 4.16
N VAL A 372 -22.66 7.69 3.72
CA VAL A 372 -21.70 8.19 2.75
C VAL A 372 -21.59 7.24 1.56
N TYR A 373 -21.29 7.80 0.39
CA TYR A 373 -21.05 7.04 -0.82
C TYR A 373 -19.55 7.07 -1.14
N LEU A 374 -18.93 5.90 -1.25
CA LEU A 374 -17.52 5.77 -1.61
C LEU A 374 -17.36 6.01 -3.12
N LEU A 375 -16.60 7.04 -3.48
CA LEU A 375 -16.33 7.40 -4.86
C LEU A 375 -15.11 6.61 -5.37
N LYS A 376 -13.97 7.29 -5.52
CA LYS A 376 -12.73 6.73 -6.04
C LYS A 376 -11.76 6.34 -4.91
N ALA A 377 -11.13 5.19 -5.03
CA ALA A 377 -9.99 4.81 -4.21
C ALA A 377 -8.75 5.54 -4.70
N GLN A 378 -8.19 6.42 -3.86
CA GLN A 378 -6.96 7.16 -4.16
C GLN A 378 -5.71 6.33 -3.89
N LEU A 379 -5.80 5.41 -2.93
CA LEU A 379 -4.70 4.51 -2.56
C LEU A 379 -5.29 3.18 -2.11
N ILE A 380 -4.84 2.08 -2.72
CA ILE A 380 -5.22 0.72 -2.33
C ILE A 380 -3.96 -0.03 -1.90
N THR A 381 -3.96 -0.51 -0.66
CA THR A 381 -2.92 -1.40 -0.11
C THR A 381 -3.57 -2.62 0.50
N GLN A 382 -2.77 -3.60 0.94
CA GLN A 382 -3.30 -4.71 1.74
C GLN A 382 -3.73 -4.30 3.15
N SER A 383 -3.20 -3.21 3.70
CA SER A 383 -3.47 -2.78 5.08
C SER A 383 -4.72 -1.90 5.16
N PHE A 384 -4.84 -0.97 4.22
CA PHE A 384 -5.92 0.01 4.16
C PHE A 384 -6.22 0.47 2.73
N ILE A 385 -7.38 1.10 2.57
CA ILE A 385 -7.80 1.79 1.35
C ILE A 385 -8.19 3.21 1.71
N GLN A 386 -7.72 4.19 0.92
CA GLN A 386 -8.12 5.59 1.04
C GLN A 386 -9.17 5.92 -0.03
N PHE A 387 -10.36 6.34 0.40
CA PHE A 387 -11.46 6.69 -0.49
C PHE A 387 -11.76 8.19 -0.45
N GLN A 388 -12.03 8.75 -1.63
CA GLN A 388 -12.93 9.90 -1.74
C GLN A 388 -14.35 9.45 -1.41
N PHE A 389 -15.12 10.33 -0.76
CA PHE A 389 -16.51 10.06 -0.45
C PHE A 389 -17.34 11.32 -0.56
N GLU A 390 -18.65 11.13 -0.72
CA GLU A 390 -19.66 12.18 -0.64
C GLU A 390 -20.73 11.80 0.38
N LEU A 391 -21.39 12.82 0.95
CA LEU A 391 -22.54 12.62 1.81
C LEU A 391 -23.76 12.31 0.95
N LEU A 392 -24.57 11.32 1.33
CA LEU A 392 -25.85 11.09 0.66
C LEU A 392 -26.87 12.19 0.97
N ASN A 393 -26.69 12.91 2.09
CA ASN A 393 -27.50 14.05 2.47
C ASN A 393 -26.58 15.22 2.81
N GLU A 394 -26.47 16.19 1.90
CA GLU A 394 -25.64 17.38 2.08
C GLU A 394 -26.03 18.21 3.31
N GLN A 395 -27.29 18.15 3.76
CA GLN A 395 -27.74 18.82 4.98
C GLN A 395 -27.05 18.26 6.23
N GLN A 396 -26.39 17.10 6.16
CA GLN A 396 -25.63 16.52 7.28
C GLN A 396 -24.16 16.94 7.31
N GLN A 397 -23.71 17.82 6.40
CA GLN A 397 -22.33 18.33 6.37
C GLN A 397 -21.90 18.96 7.70
N TYR A 398 -22.82 19.67 8.37
CA TYR A 398 -22.53 20.27 9.68
C TYR A 398 -22.11 19.25 10.74
N LEU A 399 -22.60 18.00 10.67
CA LEU A 399 -22.21 16.94 11.61
C LEU A 399 -20.75 16.55 11.44
N LEU A 400 -20.27 16.52 10.19
CA LEU A 400 -18.87 16.25 9.87
C LEU A 400 -17.98 17.38 10.38
N ASP A 401 -18.34 18.62 10.10
CA ASP A 401 -17.55 19.79 10.47
C ASP A 401 -17.51 19.98 11.99
N GLN A 402 -18.65 19.82 12.68
CA GLN A 402 -18.69 19.85 14.15
C GLN A 402 -17.84 18.75 14.78
N PHE A 403 -17.86 17.54 14.22
CA PHE A 403 -17.05 16.44 14.71
C PHE A 403 -15.54 16.75 14.60
N MET A 404 -15.11 17.27 13.45
CA MET A 404 -13.71 17.65 13.22
C MET A 404 -13.28 18.81 14.12
N LEU A 405 -14.11 19.86 14.25
CA LEU A 405 -13.85 21.02 15.13
C LEU A 405 -13.72 20.61 16.60
N LYS A 406 -14.63 19.77 17.10
CA LYS A 406 -14.60 19.28 18.49
C LYS A 406 -13.32 18.50 18.78
N LYS A 407 -12.84 17.71 17.81
CA LYS A 407 -11.60 16.96 17.94
C LYS A 407 -10.39 17.88 17.88
N ASN A 408 -10.32 18.85 16.97
CA ASN A 408 -9.22 19.82 16.92
C ASN A 408 -9.10 20.65 18.22
N ASN A 409 -10.23 21.13 18.78
CA ASN A 409 -10.21 21.90 20.03
C ASN A 409 -9.76 21.06 21.23
N THR A 410 -10.06 19.76 21.24
CA THR A 410 -9.59 18.84 22.30
C THR A 410 -8.13 18.41 22.15
N VAL A 411 -7.50 18.69 21.00
CA VAL A 411 -6.05 18.59 20.81
C VAL A 411 -5.40 19.88 21.31
N ASN A 412 -5.80 21.05 20.79
CA ASN A 412 -5.19 22.34 21.11
C ASN A 412 -5.27 22.72 22.60
N SER A 413 -6.40 22.43 23.26
CA SER A 413 -6.54 22.72 24.71
C SER A 413 -5.58 21.88 25.55
N GLN A 414 -5.30 20.65 25.15
CA GLN A 414 -4.44 19.75 25.91
C GLN A 414 -2.95 20.04 25.70
N ASP A 415 -2.55 20.40 24.48
CA ASP A 415 -1.18 20.90 24.19
C ASP A 415 -0.85 22.13 25.05
N LEU A 416 -1.82 23.02 25.25
CA LEU A 416 -1.69 24.20 26.12
C LEU A 416 -1.51 23.82 27.60
N TRP A 417 -2.22 22.82 28.09
CA TRP A 417 -2.10 22.35 29.49
C TRP A 417 -0.83 21.53 29.74
N GLU A 418 -0.36 20.77 28.75
CA GLU A 418 0.87 19.97 28.86
C GLU A 418 2.13 20.82 28.65
N ALA A 419 2.09 21.87 27.82
CA ALA A 419 3.22 22.82 27.67
C ALA A 419 3.44 23.72 28.91
N LEU A 420 2.47 23.77 29.83
CA LEU A 420 2.55 24.49 31.11
C LEU A 420 3.04 23.62 32.27
N LYS A 421 3.35 22.34 32.02
CA LYS A 421 3.98 21.40 32.98
C LYS A 421 5.40 21.09 32.55
#